data_AF-A0A645F0P9-F1
#
_entry.id   AF-A0A645F0P9-F1
#
_cell.length_a   1.000
_cell.length_b   1.000
_cell.length_c   1.000
_cell.angle_alpha   90.00
_cell.angle_beta   90.00
_cell.angle_gamma   90.00
#
_symmetry.space_group_name_H-M   'P 1'
#
loop_
_entity.id
_entity.type
_entity.pdbx_description
1 polymer ?
#
loop_
_entity_poly.entity_id
_entity_poly.type
_entity_poly.pdbx_seq_one_letter_code
_entity_poly.pdbx_strand_id
1 'polypeptide(L)' 'MIVVEHDKDFVRQVARTVTVLHQGMMLAEGSYEEIEKNPAVLQVYLKNED' A
#
# COMPACT_ATOMS: atom_id res chain seq x y z
N MET A 1 -14.34 -8.44 -4.07
CA MET A 1 -14.47 -6.97 -3.99
C MET A 1 -13.06 -6.41 -4.12
N ILE A 2 -12.87 -5.44 -5.00
CA ILE A 2 -11.60 -4.73 -5.14
C ILE A 2 -11.90 -3.29 -4.75
N VAL A 3 -11.08 -2.72 -3.87
CA VAL A 3 -11.23 -1.35 -3.37
C VAL A 3 -9.88 -0.65 -3.54
N VAL A 4 -9.92 0.60 -3.97
CA VAL A 4 -8.74 1.45 -4.16
C VAL A 4 -8.92 2.67 -3.27
N GLU A 5 -8.05 2.81 -2.27
CA GLU A 5 -8.11 3.88 -1.27
C GLU A 5 -6.70 4.34 -0.90
N HIS A 6 -6.61 5.59 -0.44
CA HIS A 6 -5.38 6.19 0.08
C HIS A 6 -5.34 6.21 1.62
N ASP A 7 -6.49 6.04 2.27
CA ASP A 7 -6.60 5.95 3.73
C ASP A 7 -6.13 4.56 4.22
N LYS A 8 -5.02 4.55 4.96
CA LYS A 8 -4.40 3.33 5.47
C LYS A 8 -5.22 2.67 6.58
N ASP A 9 -5.95 3.44 7.40
CA ASP A 9 -6.79 2.91 8.47
C ASP A 9 -7.99 2.17 7.88
N PHE A 10 -8.57 2.69 6.80
CA PHE A 10 -9.61 1.98 6.05
C PHE A 10 -9.07 0.68 5.44
N VAL A 11 -7.94 0.75 4.72
CA VAL A 11 -7.31 -0.44 4.09
C VAL A 11 -7.01 -1.51 5.13
N ARG A 12 -6.50 -1.14 6.30
CA ARG A 12 -6.19 -2.06 7.40
C ARG A 12 -7.41 -2.82 7.90
N GLN A 13 -8.59 -2.20 7.92
CA GLN A 13 -9.81 -2.82 8.44
C GLN A 13 -10.44 -3.84 7.48
N VAL A 14 -10.25 -3.66 6.17
CA VAL A 14 -11.01 -4.41 5.16
C VAL A 14 -10.13 -5.33 4.29
N ALA A 15 -8.83 -5.07 4.19
CA ALA A 15 -7.96 -5.77 3.27
C ALA A 15 -7.40 -7.07 3.85
N ARG A 16 -7.61 -8.17 3.12
CA ARG A 16 -6.88 -9.44 3.33
C ARG A 16 -5.54 -9.44 2.61
N THR A 17 -5.50 -8.81 1.45
CA THR A 17 -4.33 -8.67 0.59
C THR A 17 -4.31 -7.23 0.09
N VAL A 18 -3.15 -6.61 0.15
CA VAL A 18 -2.88 -5.24 -0.26
C VAL A 18 -1.87 -5.30 -1.39
N THR A 19 -2.21 -4.68 -2.52
CA THR A 19 -1.33 -4.52 -3.68
C THR A 19 -1.00 -3.04 -3.80
N VAL A 20 0.30 -2.72 -3.83
CA VAL A 20 0.79 -1.36 -4.00
C VAL A 20 1.29 -1.19 -5.43
N LEU A 21 0.78 -0.17 -6.11
CA LEU A 21 1.23 0.23 -7.44
C LEU A 21 2.06 1.51 -7.37
N HIS A 22 3.14 1.57 -8.12
CA HIS A 22 3.94 2.78 -8.33
C HIS A 22 4.26 2.94 -9.82
N GLN A 23 3.93 4.11 -10.39
CA GLN A 23 4.13 4.43 -11.81
C GLN A 23 3.55 3.39 -12.78
N GLY A 24 2.36 2.85 -12.45
CA GLY A 24 1.68 1.86 -13.29
C GLY A 24 2.25 0.44 -13.18
N MET A 25 3.24 0.20 -12.32
CA MET A 25 3.82 -1.11 -12.06
C MET A 25 3.54 -1.56 -10.62
N MET A 26 3.47 -2.87 -10.41
CA MET A 26 3.35 -3.44 -9.07
C MET A 26 4.66 -3.26 -8.32
N LEU A 27 4.58 -2.59 -7.17
CA LEU A 27 5.70 -2.36 -6.27
C LEU A 27 5.81 -3.47 -5.22
N ALA A 28 4.68 -3.84 -4.63
CA ALA A 28 4.61 -4.85 -3.58
C ALA A 28 3.20 -5.44 -3.48
N GLU A 29 3.09 -6.67 -3.01
CA GLU A 29 1.83 -7.33 -2.67
C GLU A 29 2.02 -8.17 -1.41
N GLY A 30 1.05 -8.15 -0.50
CA GLY A 30 1.10 -8.90 0.75
C GLY A 30 -0.02 -8.54 1.71
N SER A 31 0.07 -9.01 2.94
CA SER A 31 -0.78 -8.53 4.04
C SER A 31 -0.49 -7.06 4.36
N TYR A 32 -1.43 -6.38 5.02
CA TYR A 32 -1.23 -4.98 5.43
C TYR A 32 0.06 -4.80 6.25
N GLU A 33 0.34 -5.71 7.18
CA GLU A 33 1.52 -5.64 8.05
C GLU A 33 2.85 -5.79 7.30
N GLU A 34 2.88 -6.62 6.25
CA GLU A 34 4.05 -6.78 5.37
C GLU A 34 4.25 -5.53 4.52
N ILE A 35 3.16 -4.98 3.96
CA ILE A 35 3.19 -3.77 3.14
C ILE A 35 3.62 -2.54 3.94
N GLU A 36 3.09 -2.37 5.14
CA GLU A 36 3.41 -1.24 6.03
C GLU A 36 4.89 -1.21 6.43
N LYS A 37 5.51 -2.39 6.58
CA LYS A 37 6.95 -2.52 6.90
C LYS A 37 7.84 -2.59 5.67
N ASN A 38 7.27 -2.59 4.46
CA ASN A 38 8.04 -2.73 3.23
C ASN A 38 8.83 -1.43 2.96
N PRO A 39 10.18 -1.48 2.95
CA PRO A 39 11.01 -0.28 2.78
C PRO A 39 10.80 0.40 1.44
N ALA A 40 10.47 -0.33 0.37
CA ALA A 40 10.19 0.26 -0.95
C ALA A 40 8.86 1.03 -0.94
N VAL A 41 7.84 0.51 -0.24
CA VAL A 41 6.54 1.19 -0.07
C VAL A 41 6.73 2.46 0.76
N LEU A 42 7.47 2.40 1.87
CA LEU A 42 7.77 3.56 2.71
C LEU A 42 8.51 4.66 1.93
N GLN A 43 9.51 4.29 1.11
CA GLN A 43 10.24 5.26 0.29
C GLN A 43 9.35 5.97 -0.73
N VAL A 44 8.35 5.27 -1.30
CA VAL A 44 7.41 5.89 -2.25
C VAL A 44 6.40 6.76 -1.53
N TYR A 45 5.85 6.32 -0.40
CA TYR A 45 4.88 7.14 0.36
C TYR A 45 5.52 8.43 0.89
N LEU A 46 6.70 8.37 1.50
CA LEU A 46 7.38 9.53 2.11
C LEU A 46 7.90 10.55 1.09
N LYS A 47 8.11 10.15 -0.17
CA LYS A 47 8.59 11.06 -1.23
C LYS A 47 7.48 11.80 -1.95
N ASN A 48 6.21 11.44 -1.75
CA ASN A 48 5.06 12.03 -2.43
C ASN A 48 4.12 12.78 -1.47
N GLU A 49 4.51 12.97 -0.20
CA GLU A 49 3.86 13.89 0.73
C GLU A 49 4.52 15.28 0.60
N ASP A 50 4.22 15.99 -0.50
CA ASP A 50 4.38 17.45 -0.66
C ASP A 50 3.04 18.15 -0.43
#